data_AF-A0A1H4NDE7-F1
#
_entry.id   AF-A0A1H4NDE7-F1
#
_cell.length_a   1.000
_cell.length_b   1.000
_cell.length_c   1.000
_cell.angle_alpha   90.00
_cell.angle_beta   90.00
_cell.angle_gamma   90.00
#
_symmetry.space_group_name_H-M   'P 1'
#
loop_
_entity.id
_entity.type
_entity.pdbx_description
1 polymer ?
#
loop_
_entity_poly.entity_id
_entity_poly.type
_entity_poly.pdbx_seq_one_letter_code
_entity_poly.pdbx_strand_id
1 'polypeptide(L)'
;MNRRKQLGVVAAAALVLTVTAPAAGAHAGHRPAADPARATLPAGDGWAAADGGTTGGSAADASRVFTVTTWEEFRDALAVPGTEPRIVKVAGVLNATAAGCAAFEAPGYDFARYLADYDPAVWGYENEVKGPQEDLRAASATAQGLAVKVKVPANTTVLGVGKHAAITGGSLQVTGVDNVVVRNLTLESPLDCFPQWDPTDGATGAWNSEYDSLAVYGSTHVWIDHNTFTDGAHPDGSLPSYYGEVYQQHDGELDVVRGADLVTASWNVFADHDKTLMIGNSDSAGATDRGRLRVTLHHNLFEDVVERAPRVRFGRVDAYNNHFVVASSAYVYSLGIGQESQLVAEKNAFTLAADVPAGKILKKWKDAPVTTTGNYVNGSPVDLIAAHNAQYPTEQLRADAGWTPVLRTRVDHPKAVPALVDHHAGAGRLR
;
A
#
# COMPACT_ATOMS: atom_id res chain seq x y z
N MET A 1 -32.37 -64.37 -75.22
CA MET A 1 -33.53 -65.09 -74.64
C MET A 1 -33.77 -64.49 -73.26
N ASN A 2 -34.94 -63.86 -73.04
CA ASN A 2 -35.66 -63.57 -71.77
C ASN A 2 -34.87 -63.13 -70.51
N ARG A 3 -35.32 -62.23 -69.63
CA ARG A 3 -36.44 -61.30 -69.46
C ARG A 3 -36.13 -60.51 -68.16
N ARG A 4 -36.52 -59.24 -68.14
CA ARG A 4 -36.65 -58.25 -67.04
C ARG A 4 -36.85 -58.78 -65.60
N LYS A 5 -36.33 -58.03 -64.61
CA LYS A 5 -37.13 -57.18 -63.66
C LYS A 5 -36.25 -56.22 -62.82
N GLN A 6 -36.89 -55.12 -62.41
CA GLN A 6 -36.37 -53.85 -61.87
C GLN A 6 -35.93 -53.90 -60.40
N LEU A 7 -35.06 -52.98 -59.98
CA LEU A 7 -35.18 -52.26 -58.71
C LEU A 7 -34.64 -50.83 -58.90
N GLY A 8 -35.41 -49.83 -58.47
CA GLY A 8 -35.11 -48.41 -58.62
C GLY A 8 -34.18 -47.89 -57.51
N VAL A 9 -33.33 -46.93 -57.86
CA VAL A 9 -32.51 -46.14 -56.94
C VAL A 9 -32.89 -44.67 -57.14
N VAL A 10 -33.33 -44.03 -56.05
CA VAL A 10 -33.64 -42.61 -55.97
C VAL A 10 -32.37 -41.87 -55.58
N ALA A 11 -31.92 -40.93 -56.43
CA ALA A 11 -30.88 -39.96 -56.10
C ALA A 11 -31.50 -38.56 -56.17
N ALA A 12 -31.55 -37.87 -55.02
CA ALA A 12 -32.02 -36.50 -54.92
C ALA A 12 -30.83 -35.54 -54.97
N ALA A 13 -30.81 -34.67 -55.99
CA ALA A 13 -29.86 -33.59 -56.14
C ALA A 13 -30.36 -32.34 -55.37
N ALA A 14 -29.47 -31.75 -54.56
CA ALA A 14 -29.75 -30.55 -53.78
C ALA A 14 -29.69 -29.29 -54.68
N LEU A 15 -30.75 -28.47 -54.61
CA LEU A 15 -30.89 -27.20 -55.31
C LEU A 15 -30.39 -26.06 -54.41
N VAL A 16 -29.44 -25.27 -54.88
CA VAL A 16 -28.93 -24.05 -54.22
C VAL A 16 -29.91 -22.91 -54.47
N LEU A 17 -30.40 -22.27 -53.40
CA LEU A 17 -31.16 -21.02 -53.43
C LEU A 17 -30.33 -19.91 -52.78
N THR A 18 -29.92 -18.93 -53.59
CA THR A 18 -29.29 -17.69 -53.15
C THR A 18 -30.35 -16.69 -52.69
N VAL A 19 -30.31 -16.28 -51.43
CA VAL A 19 -31.11 -15.16 -50.90
C VAL A 19 -30.17 -13.99 -50.64
N THR A 20 -30.34 -12.90 -51.39
CA THR A 20 -29.67 -11.62 -51.14
C THR A 20 -30.48 -10.84 -50.10
N ALA A 21 -29.92 -10.68 -48.89
CA ALA A 21 -30.42 -9.75 -47.88
C ALA A 21 -29.54 -8.48 -47.86
N PRO A 22 -30.11 -7.27 -47.66
CA PRO A 22 -29.31 -6.06 -47.58
C PRO A 22 -28.55 -6.03 -46.26
N ALA A 23 -27.23 -5.90 -46.33
CA ALA A 23 -26.38 -5.68 -45.17
C ALA A 23 -26.61 -4.25 -44.65
N ALA A 24 -27.53 -4.10 -43.68
CA ALA A 24 -27.51 -2.96 -42.79
C ALA A 24 -26.24 -3.07 -41.94
N GLY A 25 -25.24 -2.24 -42.25
CA GLY A 25 -24.03 -2.11 -41.46
C GLY A 25 -24.38 -1.60 -40.06
N ALA A 26 -24.57 -2.53 -39.12
CA ALA A 26 -24.43 -2.22 -37.71
C ALA A 26 -22.93 -2.01 -37.47
N HIS A 27 -22.48 -0.75 -37.53
CA HIS A 27 -21.29 -0.36 -36.81
C HIS A 27 -21.50 -0.77 -35.36
N ALA A 28 -20.88 -1.86 -34.94
CA ALA A 28 -20.64 -2.13 -33.54
C ALA A 28 -19.80 -0.96 -33.03
N GLY A 29 -20.48 0.08 -32.56
CA GLY A 29 -19.84 1.18 -31.86
C GLY A 29 -19.01 0.55 -30.76
N HIS A 30 -17.70 0.74 -30.84
CA HIS A 30 -16.80 0.46 -29.75
C HIS A 30 -17.33 1.28 -28.57
N ARG A 31 -18.08 0.64 -27.66
CA ARG A 31 -18.40 1.28 -26.38
C ARG A 31 -17.05 1.61 -25.78
N PRO A 32 -16.73 2.89 -25.52
CA PRO A 32 -15.51 3.22 -24.82
C PRO A 32 -15.46 2.35 -23.57
N ALA A 33 -14.34 1.68 -23.32
CA ALA A 33 -14.13 1.04 -22.03
C ALA A 33 -14.46 2.06 -20.93
N ALA A 34 -15.20 1.65 -19.90
CA ALA A 34 -15.57 2.54 -18.81
C ALA A 34 -14.29 3.14 -18.23
N ASP A 35 -14.26 4.47 -18.07
CA ASP A 35 -13.09 5.19 -17.54
C ASP A 35 -12.70 4.62 -16.17
N PRO A 36 -11.51 4.01 -16.01
CA PRO A 36 -11.11 3.41 -14.74
C PRO A 36 -11.11 4.40 -13.57
N ALA A 37 -11.00 5.70 -13.85
CA ALA A 37 -11.03 6.75 -12.84
C ALA A 37 -12.42 6.93 -12.21
N ARG A 38 -13.46 6.38 -12.84
CA ARG A 38 -14.84 6.39 -12.35
C ARG A 38 -15.25 5.09 -11.67
N ALA A 39 -14.36 4.11 -11.57
CA ALA A 39 -14.63 2.89 -10.84
C ALA A 39 -14.75 3.17 -9.34
N THR A 40 -15.71 2.51 -8.70
CA THR A 40 -15.91 2.54 -7.25
C THR A 40 -15.51 1.20 -6.65
N LEU A 41 -15.25 1.18 -5.35
CA LEU A 41 -15.00 -0.07 -4.64
C LEU A 41 -16.28 -0.95 -4.71
N PRO A 42 -16.17 -2.24 -5.08
CA PRO A 42 -17.33 -3.13 -5.10
C PRO A 42 -17.96 -3.32 -3.72
N ALA A 43 -19.27 -3.55 -3.68
CA ALA A 43 -19.96 -3.85 -2.44
C ALA A 43 -19.40 -5.14 -1.79
N GLY A 44 -19.14 -5.08 -0.49
CA GLY A 44 -18.56 -6.20 0.26
C GLY A 44 -17.06 -6.41 0.06
N ASP A 45 -16.36 -5.51 -0.64
CA ASP A 45 -14.92 -5.62 -0.89
C ASP A 45 -14.11 -4.93 0.21
N GLY A 46 -13.96 -5.63 1.34
CA GLY A 46 -13.24 -5.12 2.50
C GLY A 46 -13.98 -4.03 3.27
N TRP A 47 -13.32 -3.54 4.33
CA TRP A 47 -13.89 -2.56 5.25
C TRP A 47 -14.26 -1.23 4.60
N ALA A 48 -13.56 -0.79 3.56
CA ALA A 48 -13.91 0.44 2.85
C ALA A 48 -15.24 0.33 2.08
N ALA A 49 -15.79 -0.87 1.91
CA ALA A 49 -17.11 -1.07 1.32
C ALA A 49 -18.27 -1.01 2.35
N ALA A 50 -17.95 -0.89 3.64
CA ALA A 50 -18.96 -0.74 4.70
C ALA A 50 -19.63 0.64 4.64
N ASP A 51 -20.73 0.80 5.38
CA ASP A 51 -21.31 2.09 5.77
C ASP A 51 -21.56 3.12 4.64
N GLY A 52 -21.80 2.64 3.40
CA GLY A 52 -22.04 3.49 2.23
C GLY A 52 -21.01 3.30 1.11
N GLY A 53 -19.86 2.71 1.44
CA GLY A 53 -18.80 2.33 0.52
C GLY A 53 -17.95 3.48 0.02
N THR A 54 -16.90 3.15 -0.73
CA THR A 54 -15.96 4.12 -1.28
C THR A 54 -16.19 4.33 -2.78
N THR A 55 -16.58 5.55 -3.16
CA THR A 55 -16.81 5.95 -4.55
C THR A 55 -15.78 6.93 -5.10
N GLY A 56 -14.98 7.53 -4.22
CA GLY A 56 -14.05 8.61 -4.53
C GLY A 56 -14.71 9.71 -5.35
N GLY A 57 -14.01 10.13 -6.40
CA GLY A 57 -14.45 11.13 -7.37
C GLY A 57 -15.29 10.59 -8.52
N SER A 58 -15.82 9.37 -8.47
CA SER A 58 -16.48 8.73 -9.63
C SER A 58 -17.59 9.56 -10.29
N ALA A 59 -18.28 10.40 -9.51
CA ALA A 59 -19.31 11.32 -9.96
C ALA A 59 -18.80 12.72 -10.38
N ALA A 60 -17.48 12.90 -10.55
CA ALA A 60 -16.91 14.19 -10.91
C ALA A 60 -17.46 14.72 -12.25
N ASP A 61 -17.90 15.98 -12.22
CA ASP A 61 -18.21 16.74 -13.43
C ASP A 61 -16.97 16.88 -14.31
N ALA A 62 -17.17 17.07 -15.61
CA ALA A 62 -16.06 17.20 -16.57
C ALA A 62 -15.06 18.31 -16.20
N SER A 63 -15.53 19.40 -15.57
CA SER A 63 -14.68 20.50 -15.09
C SER A 63 -13.83 20.16 -13.86
N ARG A 64 -14.09 19.03 -13.20
CA ARG A 64 -13.35 18.50 -12.04
C ARG A 64 -12.61 17.19 -12.35
N VAL A 65 -12.40 16.92 -13.64
CA VAL A 65 -11.51 15.86 -14.12
C VAL A 65 -10.23 16.51 -14.62
N PHE A 66 -9.16 16.37 -13.84
CA PHE A 66 -7.84 16.93 -14.14
C PHE A 66 -6.95 15.84 -14.71
N THR A 67 -6.11 16.18 -15.69
CA THR A 67 -4.97 15.35 -16.09
C THR A 67 -3.71 16.17 -15.85
N VAL A 68 -2.77 15.61 -15.11
CA VAL A 68 -1.59 16.30 -14.63
C VAL A 68 -0.33 15.54 -15.04
N THR A 69 0.71 16.28 -15.34
CA THR A 69 2.00 15.78 -15.83
C THR A 69 3.18 16.31 -15.03
N THR A 70 2.94 17.25 -14.12
CA THR A 70 3.93 17.75 -13.15
C THR A 70 3.41 17.67 -11.72
N TRP A 71 4.33 17.68 -10.75
CA TRP A 71 3.98 17.72 -9.33
C TRP A 71 3.20 18.99 -8.96
N GLU A 72 3.54 20.13 -9.56
CA GLU A 72 2.84 21.40 -9.35
C GLU A 72 1.39 21.32 -9.86
N GLU A 73 1.17 20.80 -11.07
CA GLU A 73 -0.17 20.59 -11.61
C GLU A 73 -1.02 19.64 -10.73
N PHE A 74 -0.40 18.60 -10.16
CA PHE A 74 -1.07 17.69 -9.23
C PHE A 74 -1.52 18.39 -7.96
N ARG A 75 -0.63 19.21 -7.36
CA ARG A 75 -0.95 20.01 -6.18
C ARG A 75 -2.07 21.01 -6.47
N ASP A 76 -2.00 21.70 -7.60
CA ASP A 76 -3.01 22.68 -8.00
C ASP A 76 -4.38 22.03 -8.23
N ALA A 77 -4.41 20.87 -8.91
CA ALA A 77 -5.63 20.09 -9.10
C ALA A 77 -6.27 19.66 -7.76
N LEU A 78 -5.46 19.31 -6.76
CA LEU A 78 -5.92 18.98 -5.40
C LEU A 78 -6.28 20.21 -4.56
N ALA A 79 -5.73 21.39 -4.88
CA ALA A 79 -6.03 22.65 -4.21
C ALA A 79 -7.31 23.34 -4.73
N VAL A 80 -7.88 22.90 -5.86
CA VAL A 80 -9.15 23.44 -6.37
C VAL A 80 -10.22 23.43 -5.26
N PRO A 81 -10.82 24.60 -4.92
CA PRO A 81 -11.78 24.68 -3.81
C PRO A 81 -13.05 23.86 -4.03
N GLY A 82 -13.68 23.48 -2.92
CA GLY A 82 -14.97 22.78 -2.89
C GLY A 82 -14.85 21.27 -2.64
N THR A 83 -15.95 20.67 -2.21
CA THR A 83 -16.06 19.26 -1.78
C THR A 83 -16.71 18.35 -2.81
N GLU A 84 -17.07 18.91 -3.97
CA GLU A 84 -17.67 18.18 -5.08
C GLU A 84 -16.68 17.14 -5.63
N PRO A 85 -17.20 15.96 -6.05
CA PRO A 85 -16.37 14.86 -6.52
C PRO A 85 -15.32 15.28 -7.56
N ARG A 86 -14.13 14.71 -7.44
CA ARG A 86 -12.96 15.09 -8.24
C ARG A 86 -12.15 13.90 -8.70
N ILE A 87 -11.71 13.94 -9.95
CA ILE A 87 -10.77 12.98 -10.50
C ILE A 87 -9.48 13.70 -10.86
N VAL A 88 -8.34 13.18 -10.38
CA VAL A 88 -7.01 13.64 -10.78
C VAL A 88 -6.27 12.47 -11.43
N LYS A 89 -6.02 12.60 -12.74
CA LYS A 89 -5.31 11.60 -13.55
C LYS A 89 -3.84 11.97 -13.67
N VAL A 90 -2.95 11.11 -13.18
CA VAL A 90 -1.51 11.30 -13.26
C VAL A 90 -0.98 10.65 -14.53
N ALA A 91 -0.38 11.44 -15.41
CA ALA A 91 0.18 10.97 -16.68
C ALA A 91 1.71 11.14 -16.69
N GLY A 92 2.43 10.03 -16.70
CA GLY A 92 3.89 10.02 -16.60
C GLY A 92 4.39 10.08 -15.15
N VAL A 93 5.60 10.60 -14.97
CA VAL A 93 6.29 10.64 -13.67
C VAL A 93 6.24 12.06 -13.11
N LEU A 94 5.64 12.23 -11.93
CA LEU A 94 5.63 13.48 -11.18
C LEU A 94 6.76 13.45 -10.15
N ASN A 95 7.73 14.36 -10.27
CA ASN A 95 8.84 14.43 -9.32
C ASN A 95 8.63 15.57 -8.31
N ALA A 96 8.38 15.22 -7.05
CA ALA A 96 8.17 16.17 -5.96
C ALA A 96 9.47 16.76 -5.39
N THR A 97 10.62 16.12 -5.64
CA THR A 97 11.94 16.48 -5.12
C THR A 97 12.88 17.02 -6.19
N ALA A 98 12.36 17.43 -7.35
CA ALA A 98 13.15 17.92 -8.48
C ALA A 98 14.07 19.12 -8.15
N ALA A 99 13.78 19.87 -7.08
CA ALA A 99 14.60 20.97 -6.60
C ALA A 99 15.88 20.52 -5.85
N GLY A 100 15.93 19.27 -5.39
CA GLY A 100 17.02 18.71 -4.57
C GLY A 100 17.02 19.21 -3.12
N CYS A 101 17.78 18.53 -2.25
CA CYS A 101 17.81 18.82 -0.81
C CYS A 101 18.27 20.24 -0.48
N ALA A 102 19.29 20.75 -1.18
CA ALA A 102 19.83 22.09 -0.96
C ALA A 102 18.80 23.22 -1.13
N ALA A 103 17.71 22.98 -1.88
CA ALA A 103 16.63 23.96 -2.05
C ALA A 103 15.79 24.17 -0.78
N PHE A 104 15.88 23.24 0.18
CA PHE A 104 15.10 23.26 1.42
C PHE A 104 15.94 23.59 2.66
N GLU A 105 17.27 23.69 2.52
CA GLU A 105 18.18 23.99 3.62
C GLU A 105 17.93 25.39 4.22
N ALA A 106 17.72 25.44 5.52
CA ALA A 106 17.64 26.69 6.26
C ALA A 106 18.99 27.41 6.22
N PRO A 107 19.04 28.75 6.02
CA PRO A 107 20.30 29.49 6.01
C PRO A 107 21.12 29.26 7.28
N GLY A 108 22.35 28.77 7.11
CA GLY A 108 23.26 28.47 8.22
C GLY A 108 23.16 27.05 8.77
N TYR A 109 22.25 26.22 8.25
CA TYR A 109 22.31 24.78 8.48
C TYR A 109 23.62 24.23 7.90
N ASP A 110 24.32 23.43 8.70
CA ASP A 110 25.57 22.79 8.32
C ASP A 110 25.53 21.37 8.86
N PHE A 111 25.36 20.39 7.96
CA PHE A 111 25.25 18.99 8.36
C PHE A 111 26.53 18.45 9.01
N ALA A 112 27.72 18.90 8.61
CA ALA A 112 28.95 18.49 9.27
C ALA A 112 29.01 19.04 10.70
N ARG A 113 28.50 20.27 10.92
CA ARG A 113 28.37 20.84 12.26
C ARG A 113 27.29 20.12 13.08
N TYR A 114 26.15 19.77 12.49
CA TYR A 114 25.13 18.94 13.12
C TYR A 114 25.73 17.63 13.62
N LEU A 115 26.52 16.97 12.77
CA LEU A 115 27.19 15.72 13.11
C LEU A 115 28.19 15.88 14.26
N ALA A 116 28.94 16.98 14.28
CA ALA A 116 29.92 17.24 15.34
C ALA A 116 29.27 17.63 16.68
N ASP A 117 28.15 18.36 16.66
CA ASP A 117 27.46 18.83 17.86
C ASP A 117 26.67 17.72 18.55
N TYR A 118 26.16 16.76 17.77
CA TYR A 118 25.27 15.70 18.24
C TYR A 118 25.86 14.29 18.19
N ASP A 119 27.18 14.16 17.95
CA ASP A 119 27.90 12.91 18.09
C ASP A 119 27.67 12.35 19.51
N PRO A 120 27.25 11.08 19.68
CA PRO A 120 27.03 10.51 21.00
C PRO A 120 28.25 10.55 21.94
N ALA A 121 29.48 10.64 21.41
CA ALA A 121 30.69 10.85 22.21
C ALA A 121 30.77 12.25 22.84
N VAL A 122 30.03 13.22 22.29
CA VAL A 122 29.93 14.61 22.75
C VAL A 122 28.63 14.87 23.50
N TRP A 123 27.50 14.42 22.93
CA TRP A 123 26.15 14.71 23.41
C TRP A 123 25.63 13.70 24.45
N GLY A 124 26.04 12.43 24.33
CA GLY A 124 25.49 11.32 25.11
C GLY A 124 24.21 10.73 24.54
N TYR A 125 23.60 9.81 25.29
CA TYR A 125 22.39 9.07 24.92
C TYR A 125 21.18 9.37 25.81
N GLU A 126 21.35 10.25 26.80
CA GLU A 126 20.36 10.46 27.85
C GLU A 126 19.25 11.45 27.46
N ASN A 127 19.48 12.29 26.44
CA ASN A 127 18.55 13.36 26.06
C ASN A 127 18.47 13.50 24.54
N GLU A 128 17.26 13.77 24.05
CA GLU A 128 17.03 14.23 22.68
C GLU A 128 17.93 15.42 22.32
N VAL A 129 18.35 15.49 21.06
CA VAL A 129 19.16 16.59 20.53
C VAL A 129 18.39 17.90 20.56
N LYS A 130 19.09 19.00 20.82
CA LYS A 130 18.51 20.35 20.80
C LYS A 130 19.56 21.41 20.52
N GLY A 131 19.13 22.60 20.12
CA GLY A 131 19.99 23.76 19.91
C GLY A 131 20.08 24.16 18.43
N PRO A 132 21.00 25.08 18.07
CA PRO A 132 20.91 25.82 16.82
C PRO A 132 20.88 24.96 15.55
N GLN A 133 21.70 23.90 15.47
CA GLN A 133 21.72 23.03 14.29
C GLN A 133 20.49 22.12 14.21
N GLU A 134 19.96 21.67 15.35
CA GLU A 134 18.67 20.93 15.37
C GLU A 134 17.50 21.85 14.98
N ASP A 135 17.47 23.08 15.46
CA ASP A 135 16.43 24.05 15.08
C ASP A 135 16.47 24.34 13.57
N LEU A 136 17.68 24.45 12.99
CA LEU A 136 17.89 24.66 11.56
C LEU A 136 17.56 23.40 10.74
N ARG A 137 17.89 22.20 11.23
CA ARG A 137 17.46 20.93 10.62
C ARG A 137 15.94 20.85 10.57
N ALA A 138 15.27 21.10 11.69
CA ALA A 138 13.81 21.07 11.80
C ALA A 138 13.13 22.10 10.87
N ALA A 139 13.71 23.31 10.74
CA ALA A 139 13.25 24.30 9.77
C ALA A 139 13.42 23.82 8.32
N SER A 140 14.54 23.14 8.01
CA SER A 140 14.81 22.58 6.68
C SER A 140 13.84 21.44 6.34
N ALA A 141 13.61 20.52 7.27
CA ALA A 141 12.60 19.46 7.16
C ALA A 141 11.19 20.05 6.96
N THR A 142 10.84 21.11 7.69
CA THR A 142 9.56 21.81 7.48
C THR A 142 9.43 22.38 6.07
N ALA A 143 10.49 22.99 5.53
CA ALA A 143 10.49 23.54 4.18
C ALA A 143 10.31 22.44 3.12
N GLN A 144 11.02 21.32 3.25
CA GLN A 144 10.84 20.16 2.38
C GLN A 144 9.42 19.59 2.50
N GLY A 145 8.93 19.41 3.72
CA GLY A 145 7.58 18.90 4.00
C GLY A 145 6.49 19.71 3.29
N LEU A 146 6.61 21.04 3.24
CA LEU A 146 5.67 21.92 2.51
C LEU A 146 5.71 21.73 0.98
N ALA A 147 6.82 21.21 0.44
CA ALA A 147 6.99 20.95 -0.98
C ALA A 147 6.52 19.54 -1.37
N VAL A 148 6.82 18.53 -0.54
CA VAL A 148 6.59 17.12 -0.89
C VAL A 148 5.30 16.54 -0.33
N LYS A 149 4.74 17.10 0.75
CA LYS A 149 3.44 16.66 1.28
C LYS A 149 2.31 17.35 0.51
N VAL A 150 1.32 16.56 0.06
CA VAL A 150 0.10 17.08 -0.57
C VAL A 150 -1.14 16.46 0.05
N LYS A 151 -2.08 17.30 0.46
CA LYS A 151 -3.36 16.84 1.01
C LYS A 151 -4.29 16.38 -0.11
N VAL A 152 -4.88 15.21 0.06
CA VAL A 152 -5.93 14.70 -0.83
C VAL A 152 -7.29 15.00 -0.16
N PRO A 153 -8.14 15.86 -0.76
CA PRO A 153 -9.43 16.21 -0.17
C PRO A 153 -10.46 15.09 -0.31
N ALA A 154 -11.56 15.21 0.42
CA ALA A 154 -12.70 14.28 0.35
C ALA A 154 -13.25 14.14 -1.08
N ASN A 155 -13.92 13.01 -1.36
CA ASN A 155 -14.56 12.70 -2.64
C ASN A 155 -13.59 12.76 -3.84
N THR A 156 -12.38 12.24 -3.66
CA THR A 156 -11.31 12.31 -4.68
C THR A 156 -10.92 10.93 -5.17
N THR A 157 -10.79 10.77 -6.48
CA THR A 157 -10.07 9.65 -7.10
C THR A 157 -8.78 10.17 -7.72
N VAL A 158 -7.64 9.68 -7.21
CA VAL A 158 -6.34 9.80 -7.87
C VAL A 158 -6.07 8.52 -8.64
N LEU A 159 -5.82 8.63 -9.95
CA LEU A 159 -5.56 7.49 -10.82
C LEU A 159 -4.31 7.72 -11.68
N GLY A 160 -3.39 6.76 -11.68
CA GLY A 160 -2.33 6.71 -12.67
C GLY A 160 -2.81 6.28 -14.05
N VAL A 161 -2.40 7.00 -15.10
CA VAL A 161 -2.73 6.71 -16.50
C VAL A 161 -1.74 5.73 -17.11
N GLY A 162 -2.26 4.67 -17.73
CA GLY A 162 -1.44 3.69 -18.43
C GLY A 162 -0.64 2.82 -17.46
N LYS A 163 0.61 2.51 -17.81
CA LYS A 163 1.46 1.55 -17.08
C LYS A 163 2.66 2.16 -16.35
N HIS A 164 2.87 3.47 -16.52
CA HIS A 164 4.10 4.15 -16.10
C HIS A 164 3.79 5.45 -15.35
N ALA A 165 2.59 5.57 -14.81
CA ALA A 165 2.24 6.70 -13.98
C ALA A 165 2.89 6.53 -12.61
N ALA A 166 3.68 7.54 -12.21
CA ALA A 166 4.41 7.50 -10.96
C ALA A 166 4.44 8.86 -10.27
N ILE A 167 4.57 8.83 -8.95
CA ILE A 167 4.93 9.98 -8.13
C ILE A 167 6.21 9.59 -7.40
N THR A 168 7.27 10.36 -7.59
CA THR A 168 8.57 10.13 -6.96
C THR A 168 8.83 11.22 -5.94
N GLY A 169 9.22 10.84 -4.73
CA GLY A 169 9.61 11.79 -3.69
C GLY A 169 8.43 12.51 -3.02
N GLY A 170 7.19 12.15 -3.35
CA GLY A 170 5.97 12.82 -2.89
C GLY A 170 5.24 12.04 -1.80
N SER A 171 4.59 12.77 -0.90
CA SER A 171 3.84 12.19 0.21
C SER A 171 2.37 12.58 0.15
N LEU A 172 1.48 11.61 -0.09
CA LEU A 172 0.05 11.82 -0.21
C LEU A 172 -0.62 11.73 1.17
N GLN A 173 -1.29 12.81 1.57
CA GLN A 173 -1.86 12.96 2.91
C GLN A 173 -3.39 12.95 2.86
N VAL A 174 -4.01 11.81 3.16
CA VAL A 174 -5.46 11.65 3.29
C VAL A 174 -5.85 11.94 4.74
N THR A 175 -6.04 13.23 5.06
CA THR A 175 -6.14 13.70 6.46
C THR A 175 -7.51 14.28 6.80
N GLY A 176 -8.23 13.67 7.73
CA GLY A 176 -9.50 14.17 8.25
C GLY A 176 -10.60 14.29 7.20
N VAL A 177 -10.59 13.38 6.22
CA VAL A 177 -11.52 13.38 5.08
C VAL A 177 -12.22 12.03 4.95
N ASP A 178 -13.22 11.99 4.07
CA ASP A 178 -13.96 10.78 3.74
C ASP A 178 -13.91 10.54 2.22
N ASN A 179 -14.01 9.27 1.82
CA ASN A 179 -14.28 8.87 0.45
C ASN A 179 -13.15 9.20 -0.54
N VAL A 180 -12.03 8.49 -0.43
CA VAL A 180 -10.84 8.68 -1.28
C VAL A 180 -10.44 7.37 -1.97
N VAL A 181 -10.08 7.47 -3.24
CA VAL A 181 -9.57 6.35 -4.06
C VAL A 181 -8.19 6.73 -4.60
N VAL A 182 -7.19 5.86 -4.42
CA VAL A 182 -5.84 6.02 -4.98
C VAL A 182 -5.47 4.75 -5.72
N ARG A 183 -5.25 4.84 -7.04
CA ARG A 183 -5.07 3.64 -7.88
C ARG A 183 -4.04 3.80 -8.97
N ASN A 184 -3.41 2.67 -9.33
CA ASN A 184 -2.56 2.52 -10.52
C ASN A 184 -1.34 3.45 -10.56
N LEU A 185 -0.77 3.77 -9.41
CA LEU A 185 0.43 4.60 -9.29
C LEU A 185 1.61 3.78 -8.78
N THR A 186 2.78 4.00 -9.37
CA THR A 186 4.03 3.76 -8.64
C THR A 186 4.28 4.96 -7.74
N LEU A 187 4.37 4.73 -6.44
CA LEU A 187 4.76 5.69 -5.41
C LEU A 187 6.18 5.31 -5.00
N GLU A 188 7.15 6.11 -5.43
CA GLU A 188 8.53 5.95 -4.99
C GLU A 188 8.75 6.82 -3.74
N SER A 189 9.26 6.19 -2.69
CA SER A 189 9.33 6.74 -1.33
C SER A 189 9.91 8.15 -1.30
N PRO A 190 9.33 9.05 -0.50
CA PRO A 190 9.94 10.34 -0.22
C PRO A 190 11.20 10.18 0.62
N LEU A 191 12.34 10.59 0.04
CA LEU A 191 13.56 10.81 0.81
C LEU A 191 13.41 12.04 1.71
N ASP A 192 13.54 11.86 3.02
CA ASP A 192 13.81 12.96 3.93
C ASP A 192 15.26 13.41 3.78
N CYS A 193 15.46 14.67 3.42
CA CYS A 193 16.79 15.25 3.30
C CYS A 193 17.39 15.59 4.65
N PHE A 194 16.56 15.65 5.71
CA PHE A 194 16.97 16.09 7.03
C PHE A 194 16.44 15.17 8.16
N PRO A 195 16.69 13.83 8.11
CA PRO A 195 16.37 12.92 9.21
C PRO A 195 16.85 13.46 10.56
N GLN A 196 16.03 13.29 11.59
CA GLN A 196 16.37 13.67 12.95
C GLN A 196 17.18 12.56 13.61
N TRP A 197 18.28 12.91 14.28
CA TRP A 197 18.97 11.99 15.18
C TRP A 197 18.27 11.96 16.54
N ASP A 198 17.79 10.78 16.95
CA ASP A 198 17.31 10.55 18.30
C ASP A 198 18.24 9.55 19.01
N PRO A 199 19.12 10.02 19.91
CA PRO A 199 19.99 9.11 20.64
C PRO A 199 19.24 8.32 21.73
N THR A 200 17.99 8.67 22.04
CA THR A 200 17.16 7.95 23.02
C THR A 200 16.33 6.83 22.38
N ASP A 201 16.29 6.76 21.05
CA ASP A 201 15.59 5.72 20.31
C ASP A 201 16.43 4.43 20.25
N GLY A 202 16.01 3.43 21.04
CA GLY A 202 16.75 2.18 21.18
C GLY A 202 18.02 2.32 22.03
N ALA A 203 18.88 1.29 21.97
CA ALA A 203 20.08 1.24 22.81
C ALA A 203 21.28 2.00 22.21
N THR A 204 21.24 2.25 20.90
CA THR A 204 22.32 2.85 20.11
C THR A 204 21.91 4.13 19.40
N GLY A 205 20.68 4.61 19.64
CA GLY A 205 20.06 5.72 18.91
C GLY A 205 19.55 5.31 17.53
N ALA A 206 18.79 6.20 16.89
CA ALA A 206 18.31 6.01 15.53
C ALA A 206 18.16 7.34 14.78
N TRP A 207 18.26 7.26 13.45
CA TRP A 207 17.81 8.32 12.56
C TRP A 207 16.35 8.09 12.19
N ASN A 208 15.52 9.13 12.30
CA ASN A 208 14.10 9.07 12.03
C ASN A 208 13.70 10.10 10.97
N SER A 209 12.93 9.65 9.98
CA SER A 209 12.38 10.45 8.88
C SER A 209 10.88 10.65 9.02
N GLU A 210 10.30 11.61 8.29
CA GLU A 210 8.93 12.09 8.55
C GLU A 210 7.91 11.81 7.43
N TYR A 211 8.33 11.12 6.36
CA TYR A 211 7.58 11.08 5.11
C TYR A 211 7.20 9.66 4.73
N ASP A 212 5.89 9.40 4.67
CA ASP A 212 5.34 8.21 4.05
C ASP A 212 4.91 8.48 2.60
N SER A 213 4.96 7.47 1.74
CA SER A 213 4.39 7.54 0.38
C SER A 213 2.89 7.90 0.42
N LEU A 214 2.11 7.24 1.29
CA LEU A 214 0.70 7.53 1.52
C LEU A 214 0.33 7.40 3.00
N ALA A 215 -0.20 8.47 3.60
CA ALA A 215 -0.71 8.45 4.97
C ALA A 215 -2.23 8.68 5.02
N VAL A 216 -2.94 7.78 5.71
CA VAL A 216 -4.36 7.89 6.03
C VAL A 216 -4.51 8.25 7.51
N TYR A 217 -4.79 9.52 7.77
CA TYR A 217 -4.87 10.08 9.13
C TYR A 217 -6.30 10.46 9.44
N GLY A 218 -6.93 9.79 10.41
CA GLY A 218 -8.26 10.19 10.91
C GLY A 218 -9.33 10.29 9.82
N SER A 219 -9.18 9.52 8.74
CA SER A 219 -10.02 9.54 7.55
C SER A 219 -10.83 8.25 7.41
N THR A 220 -11.92 8.31 6.64
CA THR A 220 -12.82 7.17 6.42
C THR A 220 -13.05 6.85 4.94
N HIS A 221 -13.43 5.61 4.64
CA HIS A 221 -13.75 5.14 3.29
C HIS A 221 -12.61 5.41 2.30
N VAL A 222 -11.49 4.70 2.47
CA VAL A 222 -10.30 4.88 1.64
C VAL A 222 -9.98 3.57 0.91
N TRP A 223 -9.88 3.63 -0.42
CA TRP A 223 -9.53 2.49 -1.27
C TRP A 223 -8.20 2.73 -1.98
N ILE A 224 -7.23 1.87 -1.70
CA ILE A 224 -5.87 1.94 -2.23
C ILE A 224 -5.65 0.67 -3.05
N ASP A 225 -5.63 0.79 -4.38
CA ASP A 225 -5.68 -0.38 -5.24
C ASP A 225 -4.79 -0.34 -6.48
N HIS A 226 -4.10 -1.46 -6.73
CA HIS A 226 -3.18 -1.59 -7.86
C HIS A 226 -2.07 -0.52 -7.86
N ASN A 227 -1.57 -0.12 -6.69
CA ASN A 227 -0.40 0.75 -6.60
C ASN A 227 0.87 -0.09 -6.39
N THR A 228 2.02 0.48 -6.68
CA THR A 228 3.33 -0.06 -6.31
C THR A 228 4.02 0.94 -5.40
N PHE A 229 4.45 0.51 -4.23
CA PHE A 229 5.19 1.27 -3.21
C PHE A 229 6.62 0.72 -3.17
N THR A 230 7.63 1.58 -3.23
CA THR A 230 9.04 1.17 -3.23
C THR A 230 10.00 2.33 -2.93
N ASP A 231 11.16 2.05 -2.34
CA ASP A 231 12.26 3.02 -2.25
C ASP A 231 12.92 3.33 -3.60
N GLY A 232 12.63 2.55 -4.64
CA GLY A 232 12.97 2.83 -6.03
C GLY A 232 14.46 3.06 -6.25
N ALA A 233 14.86 4.27 -6.63
CA ALA A 233 16.25 4.59 -6.96
C ALA A 233 17.17 4.69 -5.71
N HIS A 234 16.59 4.68 -4.51
CA HIS A 234 17.29 5.00 -3.27
C HIS A 234 17.08 3.96 -2.17
N PRO A 235 17.29 2.65 -2.38
CA PRO A 235 17.08 1.65 -1.33
C PRO A 235 17.98 1.93 -0.11
N ASP A 236 17.51 1.59 1.10
CA ASP A 236 18.23 1.85 2.36
C ASP A 236 19.68 1.32 2.37
N GLY A 237 19.96 0.20 1.69
CA GLY A 237 21.31 -0.34 1.54
C GLY A 237 22.30 0.54 0.75
N SER A 238 21.82 1.60 0.10
CA SER A 238 22.63 2.62 -0.58
C SER A 238 22.89 3.87 0.28
N LEU A 239 22.21 3.99 1.42
CA LEU A 239 22.29 5.16 2.29
C LEU A 239 23.57 5.14 3.14
N PRO A 240 24.14 6.32 3.48
CA PRO A 240 25.30 6.39 4.35
C PRO A 240 24.93 6.00 5.79
N SER A 241 25.95 5.80 6.63
CA SER A 241 25.78 5.61 8.07
C SER A 241 26.50 6.72 8.84
N TYR A 242 25.86 7.18 9.92
CA TYR A 242 26.43 8.14 10.88
C TYR A 242 26.18 7.62 12.29
N TYR A 243 27.17 7.79 13.17
CA TYR A 243 27.15 7.28 14.55
C TYR A 243 26.98 5.77 14.68
N GLY A 244 27.26 5.02 13.61
CA GLY A 244 27.09 3.57 13.57
C GLY A 244 25.69 3.12 13.12
N GLU A 245 24.77 4.06 12.89
CA GLU A 245 23.41 3.80 12.43
C GLU A 245 23.23 4.25 10.98
N VAL A 246 22.36 3.55 10.23
CA VAL A 246 21.98 3.97 8.87
C VAL A 246 21.33 5.36 8.97
N TYR A 247 21.73 6.27 8.08
CA TYR A 247 21.09 7.57 7.94
C TYR A 247 19.73 7.38 7.28
N GLN A 248 18.75 6.95 8.08
CA GLN A 248 17.48 6.47 7.58
C GLN A 248 16.67 7.63 7.00
N GLN A 249 16.56 7.66 5.66
CA GLN A 249 15.88 8.72 4.90
C GLN A 249 14.43 8.39 4.55
N HIS A 250 13.98 7.15 4.80
CA HIS A 250 12.58 6.73 4.60
C HIS A 250 11.88 6.51 5.94
N ASP A 251 10.57 6.79 5.99
CA ASP A 251 9.70 6.32 7.08
C ASP A 251 8.88 5.11 6.64
N GLY A 252 7.56 5.21 6.46
CA GLY A 252 6.72 4.13 5.98
C GLY A 252 6.23 4.27 4.54
N GLU A 253 5.54 3.26 4.04
CA GLU A 253 4.93 3.30 2.70
C GLU A 253 3.44 3.67 2.79
N LEU A 254 2.70 2.89 3.59
CA LEU A 254 1.28 3.11 3.80
C LEU A 254 0.94 3.07 5.29
N ASP A 255 0.66 4.24 5.85
CA ASP A 255 0.29 4.38 7.25
C ASP A 255 -1.21 4.67 7.42
N VAL A 256 -1.86 3.94 8.32
CA VAL A 256 -3.28 4.11 8.67
C VAL A 256 -3.40 4.37 10.16
N VAL A 257 -3.58 5.63 10.54
CA VAL A 257 -3.32 6.07 11.92
C VAL A 257 -4.36 7.05 12.45
N ARG A 258 -4.34 7.22 13.78
CA ARG A 258 -5.02 8.31 14.51
C ARG A 258 -6.51 8.40 14.19
N GLY A 259 -7.19 7.28 14.37
CA GLY A 259 -8.62 7.16 14.20
C GLY A 259 -9.07 7.06 12.75
N ALA A 260 -8.17 6.80 11.80
CA ALA A 260 -8.58 6.34 10.48
C ALA A 260 -9.42 5.06 10.59
N ASP A 261 -10.35 4.86 9.66
CA ASP A 261 -11.26 3.73 9.70
C ASP A 261 -11.81 3.39 8.32
N LEU A 262 -12.31 2.17 8.11
CA LEU A 262 -12.90 1.75 6.83
C LEU A 262 -11.95 1.92 5.65
N VAL A 263 -10.79 1.25 5.73
CA VAL A 263 -9.74 1.27 4.70
C VAL A 263 -9.63 -0.08 4.02
N THR A 264 -9.39 -0.10 2.71
CA THR A 264 -9.08 -1.34 1.97
C THR A 264 -7.89 -1.10 1.05
N ALA A 265 -6.84 -1.88 1.25
CA ALA A 265 -5.68 -1.93 0.39
C ALA A 265 -5.70 -3.26 -0.37
N SER A 266 -5.92 -3.21 -1.68
CA SER A 266 -6.06 -4.38 -2.53
C SER A 266 -5.13 -4.39 -3.72
N TRP A 267 -4.59 -5.54 -4.09
CA TRP A 267 -3.78 -5.69 -5.31
C TRP A 267 -2.59 -4.72 -5.41
N ASN A 268 -2.04 -4.24 -4.29
CA ASN A 268 -0.85 -3.39 -4.30
C ASN A 268 0.42 -4.24 -4.28
N VAL A 269 1.53 -3.67 -4.73
CA VAL A 269 2.88 -4.18 -4.48
C VAL A 269 3.54 -3.25 -3.47
N PHE A 270 4.13 -3.81 -2.42
CA PHE A 270 5.04 -3.14 -1.50
C PHE A 270 6.37 -3.86 -1.63
N ALA A 271 7.42 -3.15 -2.05
CA ALA A 271 8.70 -3.76 -2.36
C ALA A 271 9.90 -2.94 -1.89
N ASP A 272 10.99 -3.62 -1.54
CA ASP A 272 12.30 -3.02 -1.30
C ASP A 272 12.27 -1.86 -0.28
N HIS A 273 11.68 -2.11 0.90
CA HIS A 273 11.46 -1.06 1.92
C HIS A 273 11.51 -1.62 3.35
N ASP A 274 11.89 -0.80 4.32
CA ASP A 274 11.99 -1.21 5.72
C ASP A 274 10.62 -1.29 6.43
N LYS A 275 10.02 -0.14 6.76
CA LYS A 275 8.86 0.00 7.67
C LYS A 275 7.54 0.13 6.92
N THR A 276 7.08 -0.91 6.25
CA THR A 276 6.03 -0.80 5.21
C THR A 276 4.68 -0.22 5.65
N LEU A 277 4.03 -0.79 6.67
CA LEU A 277 2.58 -0.61 6.89
C LEU A 277 2.22 -0.53 8.38
N MET A 278 2.12 0.68 8.94
CA MET A 278 1.64 0.89 10.31
C MET A 278 0.12 1.07 10.36
N ILE A 279 -0.54 0.30 11.24
CA ILE A 279 -1.96 0.46 11.56
C ILE A 279 -2.07 0.81 13.05
N GLY A 280 -2.28 2.09 13.35
CA GLY A 280 -2.26 2.64 14.71
C GLY A 280 -0.84 2.88 15.24
N ASN A 281 -0.47 4.15 15.41
CA ASN A 281 0.92 4.55 15.62
C ASN A 281 1.35 4.67 17.11
N SER A 282 0.45 4.57 18.08
CA SER A 282 0.83 4.67 19.51
C SER A 282 0.07 3.72 20.41
N ASP A 283 0.75 3.12 21.40
CA ASP A 283 0.12 2.30 22.44
C ASP A 283 -0.81 3.12 23.34
N SER A 284 -0.59 4.44 23.47
CA SER A 284 -1.38 5.35 24.30
C SER A 284 -2.58 5.97 23.56
N ALA A 285 -2.76 5.68 22.27
CA ALA A 285 -3.81 6.25 21.44
C ALA A 285 -5.19 5.59 21.60
N GLY A 286 -5.41 4.79 22.64
CA GLY A 286 -6.64 4.02 22.81
C GLY A 286 -7.93 4.85 22.90
N ALA A 287 -7.87 6.15 23.23
CA ALA A 287 -9.02 7.04 23.16
C ALA A 287 -9.42 7.42 21.72
N THR A 288 -8.46 7.41 20.80
CA THR A 288 -8.64 7.78 19.39
C THR A 288 -8.90 6.56 18.51
N ASP A 289 -8.26 5.43 18.82
CA ASP A 289 -8.14 4.29 17.91
C ASP A 289 -9.04 3.09 18.25
N ARG A 290 -9.48 2.94 19.52
CA ARG A 290 -10.39 1.82 19.87
C ARG A 290 -11.71 1.92 19.13
N GLY A 291 -12.12 0.82 18.51
CA GLY A 291 -13.33 0.75 17.69
C GLY A 291 -13.18 1.32 16.27
N ARG A 292 -11.99 1.83 15.91
CA ARG A 292 -11.63 2.29 14.56
C ARG A 292 -10.51 1.40 14.00
N LEU A 293 -9.72 1.93 13.05
CA LEU A 293 -8.64 1.22 12.37
C LEU A 293 -9.11 -0.11 11.76
N ARG A 294 -10.34 -0.15 11.23
CA ARG A 294 -10.85 -1.29 10.48
C ARG A 294 -10.26 -1.25 9.07
N VAL A 295 -9.33 -2.17 8.81
CA VAL A 295 -8.54 -2.21 7.58
C VAL A 295 -8.63 -3.60 6.95
N THR A 296 -8.85 -3.67 5.64
CA THR A 296 -8.72 -4.91 4.87
C THR A 296 -7.50 -4.84 3.98
N LEU A 297 -6.65 -5.87 4.02
CA LEU A 297 -5.51 -6.06 3.15
C LEU A 297 -5.73 -7.35 2.37
N HIS A 298 -5.91 -7.28 1.05
CA HIS A 298 -6.00 -8.50 0.25
C HIS A 298 -5.34 -8.45 -1.11
N HIS A 299 -4.82 -9.60 -1.53
CA HIS A 299 -4.16 -9.75 -2.83
C HIS A 299 -2.98 -8.79 -3.02
N ASN A 300 -2.39 -8.26 -1.95
CA ASN A 300 -1.17 -7.47 -2.04
C ASN A 300 0.05 -8.39 -2.12
N LEU A 301 1.06 -7.93 -2.84
CA LEU A 301 2.42 -8.48 -2.82
C LEU A 301 3.26 -7.68 -1.83
N PHE A 302 3.93 -8.36 -0.92
CA PHE A 302 4.97 -7.82 -0.06
C PHE A 302 6.27 -8.52 -0.43
N GLU A 303 7.16 -7.85 -1.15
CA GLU A 303 8.38 -8.44 -1.70
C GLU A 303 9.61 -7.75 -1.10
N ASP A 304 10.45 -8.50 -0.39
CA ASP A 304 11.68 -7.99 0.21
C ASP A 304 11.49 -6.78 1.14
N VAL A 305 10.33 -6.73 1.81
CA VAL A 305 10.09 -5.81 2.92
C VAL A 305 10.67 -6.35 4.22
N VAL A 306 11.26 -5.46 5.04
CA VAL A 306 11.96 -5.84 6.28
C VAL A 306 10.97 -6.12 7.41
N GLU A 307 10.02 -5.21 7.64
CA GLU A 307 9.01 -5.33 8.68
C GLU A 307 7.67 -4.61 8.40
N ARG A 308 6.71 -4.76 9.33
CA ARG A 308 5.41 -4.08 9.33
C ARG A 308 4.57 -4.36 8.08
N ALA A 309 4.26 -5.61 7.80
CA ALA A 309 3.40 -6.03 6.70
C ALA A 309 2.11 -6.78 7.13
N PRO A 310 1.23 -6.21 7.99
CA PRO A 310 1.31 -4.91 8.68
C PRO A 310 1.78 -5.06 10.14
N ARG A 311 2.00 -3.92 10.81
CA ARG A 311 2.04 -3.84 12.29
C ARG A 311 0.78 -3.18 12.82
N VAL A 312 0.06 -3.85 13.72
CA VAL A 312 -1.30 -3.45 14.12
C VAL A 312 -1.40 -3.09 15.60
N ARG A 313 -2.13 -2.01 15.90
CA ARG A 313 -2.67 -1.67 17.21
C ARG A 313 -4.18 -1.43 17.12
N PHE A 314 -4.94 -1.86 18.13
CA PHE A 314 -6.39 -1.70 18.35
C PHE A 314 -7.32 -2.27 17.26
N GLY A 315 -7.02 -2.00 16.00
CA GLY A 315 -7.89 -2.19 14.85
C GLY A 315 -8.28 -3.63 14.57
N ARG A 316 -9.44 -3.78 13.93
CA ARG A 316 -9.92 -5.02 13.33
C ARG A 316 -9.38 -5.11 11.91
N VAL A 317 -8.24 -5.79 11.77
CA VAL A 317 -7.54 -5.90 10.49
C VAL A 317 -7.78 -7.28 9.88
N ASP A 318 -8.35 -7.30 8.68
CA ASP A 318 -8.53 -8.51 7.86
C ASP A 318 -7.43 -8.58 6.79
N ALA A 319 -6.45 -9.47 6.97
CA ALA A 319 -5.37 -9.69 6.03
C ALA A 319 -5.50 -11.06 5.35
N TYR A 320 -5.99 -11.11 4.11
CA TYR A 320 -6.23 -12.38 3.42
C TYR A 320 -5.73 -12.43 1.98
N ASN A 321 -5.32 -13.61 1.52
CA ASN A 321 -4.80 -13.82 0.17
C ASN A 321 -3.68 -12.84 -0.26
N ASN A 322 -2.87 -12.36 0.68
CA ASN A 322 -1.64 -11.63 0.35
C ASN A 322 -0.51 -12.64 0.07
N HIS A 323 0.44 -12.22 -0.76
CA HIS A 323 1.67 -12.96 -1.04
C HIS A 323 2.85 -12.23 -0.39
N PHE A 324 3.60 -12.93 0.44
CA PHE A 324 4.82 -12.41 1.08
C PHE A 324 6.01 -13.15 0.50
N VAL A 325 6.93 -12.44 -0.15
CA VAL A 325 8.18 -12.97 -0.69
C VAL A 325 9.32 -12.39 0.13
N VAL A 326 10.09 -13.25 0.78
CA VAL A 326 11.15 -12.87 1.71
C VAL A 326 12.45 -13.54 1.27
N ALA A 327 13.33 -12.79 0.62
CA ALA A 327 14.61 -13.30 0.12
C ALA A 327 15.83 -12.98 1.00
N SER A 328 15.70 -12.07 1.96
CA SER A 328 16.82 -11.46 2.67
C SER A 328 16.96 -11.89 4.14
N SER A 329 18.21 -11.87 4.64
CA SER A 329 18.51 -12.00 6.06
C SER A 329 18.13 -10.77 6.90
N ALA A 330 17.92 -9.60 6.25
CA ALA A 330 17.48 -8.38 6.93
C ALA A 330 16.06 -8.51 7.52
N TYR A 331 15.27 -9.44 6.99
CA TYR A 331 13.88 -9.68 7.39
C TYR A 331 13.71 -9.88 8.91
N VAL A 332 12.80 -9.09 9.48
CA VAL A 332 12.45 -9.14 10.91
C VAL A 332 11.15 -9.90 11.11
N TYR A 333 10.02 -9.44 10.52
CA TYR A 333 8.72 -10.09 10.59
C TYR A 333 7.73 -9.54 9.55
N SER A 334 6.65 -10.27 9.22
CA SER A 334 5.55 -9.72 8.42
C SER A 334 4.44 -9.16 9.30
N LEU A 335 3.84 -9.99 10.15
CA LEU A 335 2.62 -9.66 10.90
C LEU A 335 2.95 -9.26 12.35
N GLY A 336 2.78 -7.99 12.68
CA GLY A 336 3.08 -7.44 14.01
C GLY A 336 1.84 -7.34 14.92
N ILE A 337 1.86 -8.05 16.04
CA ILE A 337 0.79 -8.09 17.04
C ILE A 337 1.07 -7.05 18.13
N GLY A 338 0.52 -5.84 17.96
CA GLY A 338 0.67 -4.71 18.88
C GLY A 338 -0.45 -4.56 19.91
N GLN A 339 -0.48 -3.39 20.55
CA GLN A 339 -1.43 -3.05 21.62
C GLN A 339 -2.87 -3.31 21.19
N GLU A 340 -3.57 -4.21 21.88
CA GLU A 340 -5.00 -4.51 21.64
C GLU A 340 -5.36 -4.85 20.17
N SER A 341 -4.39 -5.33 19.38
CA SER A 341 -4.63 -5.67 17.98
C SER A 341 -5.70 -6.76 17.85
N GLN A 342 -6.62 -6.61 16.89
CA GLN A 342 -7.60 -7.63 16.52
C GLN A 342 -7.30 -8.11 15.09
N LEU A 343 -6.13 -8.73 14.88
CA LEU A 343 -5.66 -9.16 13.56
C LEU A 343 -6.19 -10.55 13.18
N VAL A 344 -6.86 -10.64 12.03
CA VAL A 344 -7.24 -11.89 11.37
C VAL A 344 -6.44 -11.99 10.06
N ALA A 345 -5.44 -12.88 10.03
CA ALA A 345 -4.57 -13.10 8.89
C ALA A 345 -4.79 -14.50 8.29
N GLU A 346 -5.62 -14.62 7.26
CA GLU A 346 -6.06 -15.93 6.77
C GLU A 346 -5.67 -16.19 5.31
N LYS A 347 -5.33 -17.43 5.00
CA LYS A 347 -5.16 -17.89 3.61
C LYS A 347 -4.16 -17.06 2.79
N ASN A 348 -3.14 -16.52 3.44
CA ASN A 348 -2.00 -15.88 2.79
C ASN A 348 -0.97 -16.94 2.36
N ALA A 349 -0.10 -16.55 1.43
CA ALA A 349 1.03 -17.35 0.99
C ALA A 349 2.34 -16.64 1.37
N PHE A 350 3.27 -17.39 1.96
CA PHE A 350 4.61 -16.93 2.31
C PHE A 350 5.63 -17.76 1.52
N THR A 351 6.49 -17.09 0.78
CA THR A 351 7.63 -17.64 0.07
C THR A 351 8.88 -17.16 0.78
N LEU A 352 9.48 -18.02 1.61
CA LEU A 352 10.61 -17.70 2.46
C LEU A 352 11.89 -18.32 1.91
N ALA A 353 12.99 -17.55 1.94
CA ALA A 353 14.34 -18.06 1.78
C ALA A 353 14.62 -19.20 2.78
N ALA A 354 15.51 -20.12 2.40
CA ALA A 354 15.71 -21.39 3.11
C ALA A 354 16.17 -21.22 4.57
N ASP A 355 16.85 -20.12 4.88
CA ASP A 355 17.38 -19.77 6.19
C ASP A 355 16.43 -18.88 7.03
N VAL A 356 15.28 -18.48 6.47
CA VAL A 356 14.28 -17.70 7.20
C VAL A 356 13.26 -18.65 7.84
N PRO A 357 13.25 -18.79 9.18
CA PRO A 357 12.32 -19.70 9.84
C PRO A 357 10.90 -19.12 9.85
N ALA A 358 9.91 -19.98 9.64
CA ALA A 358 8.49 -19.59 9.62
C ALA A 358 8.01 -18.95 10.95
N GLY A 359 8.66 -19.24 12.08
CA GLY A 359 8.32 -18.64 13.37
C GLY A 359 8.56 -17.13 13.42
N LYS A 360 9.38 -16.55 12.52
CA LYS A 360 9.55 -15.09 12.38
C LYS A 360 8.37 -14.38 11.71
N ILE A 361 7.45 -15.09 11.05
CA ILE A 361 6.32 -14.46 10.33
C ILE A 361 5.49 -13.58 11.27
N LEU A 362 5.27 -14.04 12.50
CA LEU A 362 4.56 -13.29 13.53
C LEU A 362 5.57 -12.62 14.46
N LYS A 363 5.29 -11.40 14.91
CA LYS A 363 6.03 -10.77 16.02
C LYS A 363 5.08 -10.31 17.11
N LYS A 364 5.31 -10.77 18.34
CA LYS A 364 4.63 -10.27 19.53
C LYS A 364 5.27 -8.95 19.98
N TRP A 365 4.49 -7.86 19.94
CA TRP A 365 4.84 -6.59 20.58
C TRP A 365 4.09 -6.39 21.89
N LYS A 366 2.83 -6.84 21.97
CA LYS A 366 1.99 -6.81 23.17
C LYS A 366 1.18 -8.09 23.31
N ASP A 367 0.56 -8.27 24.47
CA ASP A 367 -0.35 -9.39 24.67
C ASP A 367 -1.71 -9.14 24.02
N ALA A 368 -1.85 -9.57 22.77
CA ALA A 368 -3.09 -9.57 22.03
C ALA A 368 -3.25 -10.88 21.24
N PRO A 369 -4.49 -11.38 21.05
CA PRO A 369 -4.71 -12.59 20.27
C PRO A 369 -4.69 -12.31 18.76
N VAL A 370 -4.41 -13.36 17.98
CA VAL A 370 -4.38 -13.32 16.51
C VAL A 370 -5.05 -14.58 15.92
N THR A 371 -5.71 -14.44 14.77
CA THR A 371 -6.26 -15.58 14.01
C THR A 371 -5.42 -15.78 12.75
N THR A 372 -4.85 -16.97 12.54
CA THR A 372 -3.91 -17.26 11.44
C THR A 372 -4.28 -18.47 10.57
N THR A 373 -5.59 -18.71 10.39
CA THR A 373 -6.08 -19.95 9.77
C THR A 373 -5.74 -20.06 8.29
N GLY A 374 -5.27 -21.24 7.87
CA GLY A 374 -5.16 -21.63 6.47
C GLY A 374 -4.02 -20.97 5.71
N ASN A 375 -3.01 -20.43 6.38
CA ASN A 375 -1.82 -19.85 5.72
C ASN A 375 -0.89 -20.95 5.19
N TYR A 376 -0.17 -20.61 4.12
CA TYR A 376 0.79 -21.50 3.47
C TYR A 376 2.17 -20.89 3.50
N VAL A 377 3.18 -21.69 3.85
CA VAL A 377 4.60 -21.32 3.76
C VAL A 377 5.27 -22.29 2.80
N ASN A 378 5.96 -21.76 1.77
CA ASN A 378 6.65 -22.52 0.74
C ASN A 378 5.77 -23.65 0.15
N GLY A 379 4.50 -23.33 -0.14
CA GLY A 379 3.53 -24.24 -0.76
C GLY A 379 2.87 -25.27 0.16
N SER A 380 3.19 -25.27 1.47
CA SER A 380 2.63 -26.19 2.46
C SER A 380 1.81 -25.45 3.54
N PRO A 381 0.72 -26.03 4.05
CA PRO A 381 -0.03 -25.42 5.15
C PRO A 381 0.82 -25.38 6.43
N VAL A 382 0.78 -24.27 7.16
CA VAL A 382 1.53 -24.09 8.42
C VAL A 382 0.65 -23.44 9.47
N ASP A 383 0.70 -23.95 10.70
CA ASP A 383 0.19 -23.27 11.88
C ASP A 383 1.21 -22.21 12.34
N LEU A 384 0.96 -20.95 11.97
CA LEU A 384 1.89 -19.85 12.24
C LEU A 384 2.05 -19.57 13.74
N ILE A 385 1.01 -19.78 14.55
CA ILE A 385 1.07 -19.55 16.01
C ILE A 385 1.93 -20.65 16.65
N ALA A 386 1.72 -21.91 16.27
CA ALA A 386 2.54 -23.01 16.75
C ALA A 386 4.02 -22.85 16.34
N ALA A 387 4.29 -22.45 15.09
CA ALA A 387 5.64 -22.18 14.61
C ALA A 387 6.32 -21.05 15.41
N HIS A 388 5.61 -19.94 15.64
CA HIS A 388 6.10 -18.84 16.46
C HIS A 388 6.37 -19.29 17.90
N ASN A 389 5.41 -19.92 18.57
CA ASN A 389 5.51 -20.27 19.98
C ASN A 389 6.59 -21.34 20.25
N ALA A 390 6.86 -22.21 19.28
CA ALA A 390 7.98 -23.15 19.35
C ALA A 390 9.34 -22.43 19.29
N GLN A 391 9.45 -21.38 18.47
CA GLN A 391 10.68 -20.61 18.31
C GLN A 391 10.89 -19.59 19.45
N TYR A 392 9.83 -19.01 19.98
CA TYR A 392 9.84 -17.96 21.00
C TYR A 392 9.02 -18.37 22.24
N PRO A 393 9.50 -19.32 23.06
CA PRO A 393 8.74 -19.90 24.17
C PRO A 393 8.40 -18.90 25.29
N THR A 394 9.14 -17.79 25.38
CA THR A 394 8.92 -16.70 26.36
C THR A 394 7.98 -15.60 25.84
N GLU A 395 7.66 -15.59 24.54
CA GLU A 395 6.83 -14.56 23.89
C GLU A 395 5.55 -15.15 23.30
N GLN A 396 4.94 -16.15 23.95
CA GLN A 396 3.83 -16.90 23.34
C GLN A 396 2.65 -16.01 22.87
N LEU A 397 2.19 -16.27 21.65
CA LEU A 397 0.99 -15.69 21.05
C LEU A 397 -0.23 -16.55 21.38
N ARG A 398 -1.37 -15.88 21.56
CA ARG A 398 -2.68 -16.50 21.80
C ARG A 398 -3.49 -16.50 20.49
N ALA A 399 -4.25 -17.56 20.28
CA ALA A 399 -5.19 -17.65 19.17
C ALA A 399 -6.47 -16.84 19.43
N ASP A 400 -7.29 -16.72 18.38
CA ASP A 400 -8.64 -16.13 18.36
C ASP A 400 -8.68 -14.61 18.60
N ALA A 401 -8.59 -13.87 17.50
CA ALA A 401 -8.71 -12.40 17.50
C ALA A 401 -10.10 -11.89 17.96
N GLY A 402 -11.08 -12.76 18.20
CA GLY A 402 -12.38 -12.38 18.77
C GLY A 402 -13.40 -11.85 17.76
N TRP A 403 -13.15 -12.01 16.46
CA TRP A 403 -14.07 -11.63 15.38
C TRP A 403 -13.81 -12.41 14.08
N THR A 404 -14.77 -12.35 13.16
CA THR A 404 -14.66 -12.99 11.84
C THR A 404 -14.99 -11.97 10.74
N PRO A 405 -14.15 -11.83 9.70
CA PRO A 405 -14.44 -10.95 8.59
C PRO A 405 -15.63 -11.43 7.75
N VAL A 406 -16.50 -10.49 7.36
CA VAL A 406 -17.70 -10.76 6.55
C VAL A 406 -17.71 -10.03 5.20
N LEU A 407 -16.80 -9.08 5.01
CA LEU A 407 -16.68 -8.26 3.81
C LEU A 407 -15.54 -8.79 2.92
N ARG A 408 -15.78 -9.97 2.33
CA ARG A 408 -14.86 -10.59 1.36
C ARG A 408 -15.65 -11.01 0.13
N THR A 409 -15.39 -10.36 -1.01
CA THR A 409 -16.05 -10.69 -2.29
C THR A 409 -15.60 -12.05 -2.84
N ARG A 410 -14.34 -12.40 -2.60
CA ARG A 410 -13.72 -13.64 -3.05
C ARG A 410 -12.61 -14.04 -2.08
N VAL A 411 -12.45 -15.34 -1.86
CA VAL A 411 -11.32 -15.87 -1.10
C VAL A 411 -10.71 -17.04 -1.86
N ASP A 412 -9.52 -16.82 -2.41
CA ASP A 412 -8.77 -17.79 -3.18
C ASP A 412 -8.06 -18.82 -2.30
N HIS A 413 -7.80 -19.98 -2.88
CA HIS A 413 -6.99 -20.99 -2.23
C HIS A 413 -5.52 -20.49 -2.13
N PRO A 414 -4.86 -20.57 -0.97
CA PRO A 414 -3.51 -20.01 -0.76
C PRO A 414 -2.45 -20.49 -1.76
N LYS A 415 -2.55 -21.73 -2.26
CA LYS A 415 -1.66 -22.23 -3.33
C LYS A 415 -1.77 -21.47 -4.66
N ALA A 416 -2.90 -20.84 -4.94
CA ALA A 416 -3.10 -20.03 -6.14
C ALA A 416 -2.68 -18.57 -5.93
N VAL A 417 -2.57 -18.12 -4.68
CA VAL A 417 -2.28 -16.72 -4.33
C VAL A 417 -0.99 -16.22 -4.97
N PRO A 418 0.17 -16.92 -4.93
CA PRO A 418 1.38 -16.44 -5.59
C PRO A 418 1.15 -16.12 -7.07
N ALA A 419 0.64 -17.09 -7.85
CA ALA A 419 0.42 -16.89 -9.28
C ALA A 419 -0.61 -15.79 -9.61
N LEU A 420 -1.64 -15.63 -8.76
CA LEU A 420 -2.63 -14.57 -8.94
C LEU A 420 -2.03 -13.19 -8.62
N VAL A 421 -1.43 -13.05 -7.44
CA VAL A 421 -0.88 -11.78 -6.95
C VAL A 421 0.27 -11.32 -7.84
N ASP A 422 1.22 -12.19 -8.17
CA ASP A 422 2.39 -11.84 -9.01
C ASP A 422 1.98 -11.36 -10.42
N HIS A 423 0.82 -11.80 -10.91
CA HIS A 423 0.35 -11.43 -12.25
C HIS A 423 -0.51 -10.16 -12.28
N HIS A 424 -1.19 -9.87 -11.17
CA HIS A 424 -2.26 -8.88 -11.12
C HIS A 424 -1.99 -7.71 -10.19
N ALA A 425 -1.19 -7.87 -9.13
CA ALA A 425 -0.90 -6.78 -8.21
C ALA A 425 0.05 -5.75 -8.82
N GLY A 426 -0.08 -4.50 -8.38
CA GLY A 426 0.81 -3.40 -8.70
C GLY A 426 0.31 -2.46 -9.80
N ALA A 427 1.04 -1.35 -9.94
CA ALA A 427 0.77 -0.36 -10.97
C ALA A 427 0.92 -0.93 -12.38
N GLY A 428 0.13 -0.40 -13.32
CA GLY A 428 0.10 -0.83 -14.71
C GLY A 428 -0.59 -2.17 -14.97
N ARG A 429 -1.29 -2.73 -13.97
CA ARG A 429 -2.03 -3.99 -14.06
C ARG A 429 -3.55 -3.84 -14.09
N LEU A 430 -4.08 -2.61 -13.98
CA LEU A 430 -5.51 -2.36 -14.23
C LEU A 430 -5.90 -2.88 -15.63
N ARG A 431 -6.99 -3.65 -15.68
CA ARG A 431 -7.54 -4.25 -16.90
C ARG A 431 -8.84 -3.60 -17.34
#